data_AF-A0A841E6K5-F1
#
_entry.id   AF-A0A841E6K5-F1
#
_cell.length_a   1.000
_cell.length_b   1.000
_cell.length_c   1.000
_cell.angle_alpha   90.00
_cell.angle_beta   90.00
_cell.angle_gamma   90.00
#
_symmetry.space_group_name_H-M   'P 1'
#
loop_
_entity.id
_entity.type
_entity.pdbx_description
1 polymer ?
#
loop_
_entity_poly.entity_id
_entity_poly.type
_entity_poly.pdbx_seq_one_letter_code
_entity_poly.pdbx_strand_id
1 'polypeptide(L)' 'MDAAQPGMSALGAAEPWFQPDPDRWRVLLDPAGRPFCITVLA' A
#
# COMPACT_ATOMS: atom_id res chain seq x y z
N MET A 1 -4.66 -1.49 -8.75
CA MET A 1 -4.17 -1.24 -7.38
C MET A 1 -4.97 -2.05 -6.37
N ASP A 2 -6.30 -1.99 -6.41
CA ASP A 2 -7.19 -2.72 -5.48
C ASP A 2 -7.03 -4.25 -5.54
N ALA A 3 -6.70 -4.80 -6.69
CA ALA A 3 -6.43 -6.23 -6.83
C ALA A 3 -5.15 -6.70 -6.10
N ALA A 4 -4.15 -5.82 -5.93
CA ALA A 4 -2.87 -6.17 -5.32
C ALA A 4 -2.86 -6.00 -3.79
N GLN A 5 -3.70 -5.10 -3.27
CA GLN A 5 -3.72 -4.74 -1.86
C GLN A 5 -4.05 -5.91 -0.92
N PRO A 6 -5.06 -6.77 -1.18
CA PRO A 6 -5.33 -7.93 -0.32
C PRO A 6 -4.14 -8.88 -0.21
N GLY A 7 -3.39 -9.08 -1.31
CA GLY A 7 -2.19 -9.91 -1.32
C GLY A 7 -1.07 -9.31 -0.48
N MET A 8 -0.89 -8.00 -0.53
CA MET A 8 0.09 -7.30 0.31
C MET A 8 -0.28 -7.33 1.79
N SER A 9 -1.57 -7.16 2.11
CA SER A 9 -2.03 -7.29 3.49
C SER A 9 -1.84 -8.71 4.05
N ALA A 10 -2.04 -9.74 3.22
CA ALA A 10 -1.74 -11.11 3.60
C ALA A 10 -0.24 -11.37 3.89
N LEU A 11 0.65 -10.57 3.28
CA LEU A 11 2.10 -10.59 3.53
C LEU A 11 2.51 -9.71 4.73
N GLY A 12 1.55 -9.09 5.42
CA GLY A 12 1.79 -8.24 6.59
C GLY A 12 1.93 -6.76 6.29
N ALA A 13 1.55 -6.31 5.08
CA ALA A 13 1.50 -4.89 4.78
C ALA A 13 0.25 -4.23 5.40
N ALA A 14 0.45 -3.12 6.12
CA ALA A 14 -0.63 -2.36 6.74
C ALA A 14 -0.88 -1.03 6.00
N GLU A 15 -2.13 -0.58 5.97
CA GLU A 15 -2.45 0.73 5.41
C GLU A 15 -2.33 1.81 6.51
N PRO A 16 -1.54 2.89 6.31
CA PRO A 16 -1.47 4.01 7.25
C PRO A 16 -2.78 4.80 7.28
N TRP A 17 -3.03 5.49 8.40
CA TRP A 17 -4.28 6.24 8.64
C TRP A 17 -4.54 7.38 7.64
N PHE A 18 -3.46 7.89 7.03
CA PHE A 18 -3.51 8.96 6.05
C PHE A 18 -2.94 8.47 4.72
N GLN A 19 -3.74 8.61 3.66
CA GLN A 19 -3.33 8.35 2.29
C GLN A 19 -3.27 9.69 1.54
N PRO A 20 -2.08 10.11 1.06
CA PRO A 20 -1.93 11.42 0.43
C PRO A 20 -2.60 11.52 -0.94
N ASP A 21 -2.56 10.47 -1.76
CA ASP A 21 -3.10 10.49 -3.13
C ASP A 21 -3.54 9.08 -3.58
N PRO A 22 -4.60 8.53 -2.95
CA PRO A 22 -4.98 7.13 -3.06
C PRO A 22 -5.43 6.71 -4.46
N ASP A 23 -5.73 7.65 -5.35
CA ASP A 23 -6.12 7.38 -6.74
C ASP A 23 -4.88 7.14 -7.64
N ARG A 24 -3.72 7.66 -7.26
CA ARG A 24 -2.49 7.61 -8.07
C ARG A 24 -1.46 6.61 -7.54
N TRP A 25 -1.38 6.48 -6.21
CA TRP A 25 -0.55 5.49 -5.53
C TRP A 25 -1.11 5.18 -4.15
N ARG A 26 -0.80 4.00 -3.61
CA ARG A 26 -1.09 3.67 -2.22
C ARG A 26 0.20 3.56 -1.42
N VAL A 27 0.19 4.16 -0.23
CA VAL A 27 1.25 3.98 0.75
C VAL A 27 0.89 2.78 1.62
N LEU A 28 1.82 1.87 1.83
CA LEU A 28 1.69 0.73 2.73
C LEU A 28 2.88 0.72 3.69
N LEU A 29 2.67 0.17 4.87
CA LEU A 29 3.71 -0.08 5.87
C LEU A 29 4.09 -1.56 5.78
N ASP A 30 5.38 -1.86 5.71
CA ASP A 30 5.86 -3.24 5.86
C ASP A 30 5.66 -3.72 7.32
N PRO A 31 5.91 -5.01 7.61
CA PRO A 31 5.81 -5.53 8.97
C PRO A 31 6.73 -4.85 10.01
N ALA A 32 7.78 -4.17 9.58
CA ALA A 32 8.67 -3.38 10.43
C ALA A 32 8.23 -1.92 10.59
N GLY A 33 7.08 -1.53 10.01
CA GLY A 33 6.53 -0.18 10.04
C GLY A 33 7.16 0.79 9.04
N ARG A 34 7.93 0.30 8.07
CA ARG A 34 8.61 1.11 7.05
C ARG A 34 7.65 1.43 5.90
N PRO A 35 7.49 2.70 5.53
CA PRO A 35 6.59 3.08 4.45
C PRO A 35 7.19 2.74 3.07
N PHE A 36 6.34 2.20 2.19
CA PHE A 36 6.62 2.02 0.77
C PHE A 36 5.37 2.36 -0.05
N CYS A 37 5.56 2.65 -1.35
CA CYS A 37 4.48 3.02 -2.25
C CYS A 37 4.28 1.96 -3.33
N ILE A 38 3.02 1.75 -3.71
CA ILE A 38 2.63 0.93 -4.86
C ILE A 38 1.86 1.77 -5.86
N THR A 39 2.09 1.51 -7.15
CA THR A 39 1.36 2.15 -8.25
C THR A 39 1.14 1.13 -9.37
N VAL A 40 0.27 1.45 -10.31
CA VAL A 40 0.11 0.67 -11.54
C VAL A 40 0.96 1.29 -12.64
N LEU A 41 1.59 0.46 -13.46
CA LEU A 41 2.15 0.95 -14.73
C LEU A 41 0.97 1.32 -15.63
N ALA A 42 1.00 2.55 -16.16
CA ALA A 42 0.04 3.03 -17.14
C ALA A 42 0.19 2.28 -18.47
#